data_AF-A0A8T4ZQE1-F1
#
_entry.id   AF-A0A8T4ZQE1-F1
#
_cell.length_a   1.000
_cell.length_b   1.000
_cell.length_c   1.000
_cell.angle_alpha   90.00
_cell.angle_beta   90.00
_cell.angle_gamma   90.00
#
_symmetry.space_group_name_H-M   'P 1'
#
loop_
_entity.id
_entity.type
_entity.pdbx_description
1 polymer ?
#
loop_
_entity_poly.entity_id
_entity_poly.type
_entity_poly.pdbx_seq_one_letter_code
_entity_poly.pdbx_strand_id
1 'polypeptide(L)'
;MIVEILINTLILLASLLILDKSSDWTINNSVKVAEITGFGKTTIGFILVAFSTSLPEMCVSIFAVFGQGTLDVAVGNAIGSNIVNICLILGICFLIVALKKPKGTPLMPAMAKEEIGSLYFGLFVASIIPLTLLYVGFATRIVGIVLLAIFVFYLYQLSRVRNIKEESALGKEKENLKKCALLTVLGATGVVVSSYFLVNSASFIAL
;
A
#
# COMPACT_ATOMS: atom_id res chain seq x y z
N MET A 1 0.57 -35.64 5.90
CA MET A 1 0.08 -35.14 4.60
C MET A 1 -1.33 -34.53 4.67
N ILE A 2 -2.44 -35.29 4.62
CA ILE A 2 -3.81 -34.67 4.56
C ILE A 2 -4.11 -33.78 5.78
N VAL A 3 -3.80 -34.27 6.99
CA VAL A 3 -4.01 -33.49 8.23
C VAL A 3 -3.18 -32.21 8.25
N GLU A 4 -1.93 -32.26 7.77
CA GLU A 4 -1.05 -31.08 7.72
C GLU A 4 -1.52 -30.05 6.69
N ILE A 5 -2.02 -30.50 5.53
CA ILE A 5 -2.62 -29.62 4.52
C ILE A 5 -3.86 -28.93 5.10
N LEU A 6 -4.70 -29.67 5.85
CA LEU A 6 -5.88 -29.11 6.49
C LEU A 6 -5.50 -28.05 7.54
N ILE A 7 -4.50 -28.34 8.38
CA ILE A 7 -3.99 -27.39 9.38
C ILE A 7 -3.46 -26.13 8.71
N ASN A 8 -2.62 -26.25 7.69
CA ASN A 8 -2.08 -25.09 6.98
C ASN A 8 -3.17 -24.29 6.25
N THR A 9 -4.20 -24.96 5.73
CA THR A 9 -5.35 -24.27 5.13
C THR A 9 -6.10 -23.42 6.18
N LEU A 10 -6.31 -23.96 7.37
CA LEU A 10 -6.92 -23.21 8.47
C LEU A 10 -6.04 -22.04 8.92
N ILE A 11 -4.72 -22.23 9.03
CA ILE A 11 -3.79 -21.15 9.38
C ILE A 11 -3.78 -20.07 8.29
N LEU A 12 -3.82 -20.45 7.02
CA LEU A 12 -3.90 -19.52 5.89
C LEU A 12 -5.16 -18.66 5.97
N LEU A 13 -6.32 -19.27 6.17
CA LEU A 13 -7.59 -18.57 6.30
C LEU A 13 -7.61 -17.64 7.54
N ALA A 14 -7.12 -18.12 8.68
CA ALA A 14 -7.02 -17.30 9.89
C ALA A 14 -6.06 -16.12 9.70
N SER A 15 -4.93 -16.33 9.03
CA SER A 15 -3.94 -15.29 8.76
C SER A 15 -4.50 -14.22 7.84
N LEU A 16 -5.28 -14.59 6.80
CA LEU A 16 -5.99 -13.64 5.94
C LEU A 16 -6.97 -12.75 6.73
N LEU A 17 -7.76 -13.34 7.64
CA LEU A 17 -8.71 -12.57 8.45
C LEU A 17 -8.01 -11.62 9.42
N ILE A 18 -6.89 -12.04 10.02
CA ILE A 18 -6.10 -11.18 10.91
C ILE A 18 -5.43 -10.06 10.10
N LEU A 19 -4.91 -10.38 8.91
CA LEU A 19 -4.27 -9.42 8.02
C LEU A 19 -5.24 -8.31 7.62
N ASP A 20 -6.46 -8.66 7.20
CA ASP A 20 -7.52 -7.72 6.83
C ASP A 20 -7.86 -6.75 7.98
N LYS A 21 -8.17 -7.29 9.16
CA LYS A 21 -8.46 -6.45 10.35
C LYS A 21 -7.28 -5.58 10.79
N SER A 22 -6.07 -6.12 10.72
CA SER A 22 -4.85 -5.40 11.11
C SER A 22 -4.55 -4.26 10.14
N SER A 23 -4.79 -4.49 8.84
CA SER A 23 -4.68 -3.47 7.80
C SER A 23 -5.71 -2.34 8.03
N ASP A 24 -6.97 -2.69 8.28
CA ASP A 24 -8.03 -1.71 8.56
C ASP A 24 -7.70 -0.85 9.79
N TRP A 25 -7.21 -1.45 10.87
CA TRP A 25 -6.74 -0.71 12.04
C TRP A 25 -5.55 0.20 11.72
N THR A 26 -4.61 -0.27 10.91
CA THR A 26 -3.44 0.54 10.51
C THR A 26 -3.89 1.75 9.71
N ILE A 27 -4.75 1.57 8.70
CA ILE A 27 -5.23 2.64 7.82
C ILE A 27 -6.04 3.66 8.63
N ASN A 28 -7.06 3.22 9.36
CA ASN A 28 -7.98 4.11 10.07
C ASN A 28 -7.28 4.94 11.16
N ASN A 29 -6.34 4.35 11.90
CA ASN A 29 -5.62 5.09 12.93
C ASN A 29 -4.52 5.99 12.34
N SER A 30 -3.90 5.60 11.23
CA SER A 30 -2.91 6.44 10.56
C SER A 30 -3.56 7.69 9.97
N VAL A 31 -4.78 7.59 9.43
CA VAL A 31 -5.58 8.74 8.99
C VAL A 31 -5.81 9.70 10.16
N LYS A 32 -6.27 9.20 11.32
CA LYS A 32 -6.49 10.03 12.53
C LYS A 32 -5.20 10.68 13.03
N VAL A 33 -4.09 9.93 13.07
CA VAL A 33 -2.78 10.48 13.46
C VAL A 33 -2.42 11.66 12.56
N ALA A 34 -2.62 11.51 11.26
CA ALA A 34 -2.26 12.53 10.29
C ALA A 34 -3.18 13.77 10.37
N GLU A 35 -4.48 13.58 10.64
CA GLU A 35 -5.42 14.67 10.94
C GLU A 35 -5.01 15.47 12.19
N ILE A 36 -4.63 14.78 13.28
CA ILE A 36 -4.23 15.43 14.55
C ILE A 36 -2.90 16.17 14.42
N THR A 37 -1.98 15.66 13.60
CA THR A 37 -0.64 16.22 13.42
C THR A 37 -0.58 17.34 12.36
N GLY A 38 -1.70 17.62 11.68
CA GLY A 38 -1.77 18.67 10.67
C GLY A 38 -1.10 18.31 9.35
N PHE A 39 -0.84 17.03 9.08
CA PHE A 39 -0.50 16.61 7.73
C PHE A 39 -1.73 16.83 6.86
N GLY A 40 -1.65 17.73 5.88
CA GLY A 40 -2.84 18.14 5.16
C GLY A 40 -3.61 16.99 4.52
N LYS A 41 -4.95 17.09 4.41
CA LYS A 41 -5.88 15.98 4.09
C LYS A 41 -5.46 15.14 2.90
N THR A 42 -4.88 15.80 1.92
CA THR A 42 -4.50 15.15 0.68
C THR A 42 -3.20 14.31 0.89
N THR A 43 -2.31 14.68 1.82
CA THR A 43 -1.02 13.99 2.11
C THR A 43 -1.28 12.72 2.89
N ILE A 44 -2.28 12.77 3.78
CA ILE A 44 -2.90 11.61 4.43
C ILE A 44 -3.34 10.60 3.37
N GLY A 45 -4.15 11.04 2.41
CA GLY A 45 -4.78 10.17 1.43
C GLY A 45 -3.82 9.54 0.41
N PHE A 46 -2.68 10.17 0.11
CA PHE A 46 -1.80 9.69 -0.95
C PHE A 46 -0.56 8.97 -0.45
N ILE A 47 0.09 9.43 0.62
CA ILE A 47 1.33 8.81 1.12
C ILE A 47 1.01 7.80 2.21
N LEU A 48 0.26 8.24 3.21
CA LEU A 48 0.06 7.46 4.42
C LEU A 48 -0.98 6.35 4.21
N VAL A 49 -2.07 6.61 3.48
CA VAL A 49 -3.00 5.54 3.05
C VAL A 49 -2.32 4.59 2.09
N ALA A 50 -1.64 5.07 1.03
CA ALA A 50 -0.98 4.19 0.07
C ALA A 50 0.08 3.29 0.72
N PHE A 51 0.90 3.83 1.62
CA PHE A 51 1.87 3.04 2.36
C PHE A 51 1.19 2.01 3.27
N SER A 52 0.12 2.40 3.98
CA SER A 52 -0.61 1.49 4.87
C SER A 52 -1.29 0.35 4.10
N THR A 53 -1.85 0.64 2.92
CA THR A 53 -2.49 -0.37 2.07
C THR A 53 -1.50 -1.27 1.36
N SER A 54 -0.26 -0.83 1.11
CA SER A 54 0.80 -1.63 0.48
C SER A 54 1.69 -2.37 1.48
N LEU A 55 1.51 -2.11 2.78
CA LEU A 55 2.28 -2.74 3.85
C LEU A 55 2.08 -4.27 3.90
N PRO A 56 0.85 -4.81 3.77
CA PRO A 56 0.62 -6.26 3.68
C PRO A 56 1.41 -6.91 2.53
N GLU A 57 1.34 -6.32 1.34
CA GLU A 57 1.98 -6.81 0.14
C GLU A 57 3.50 -6.77 0.29
N MET A 58 4.03 -5.68 0.85
CA MET A 58 5.45 -5.57 1.17
C MET A 58 5.90 -6.68 2.12
N CYS A 59 5.15 -6.93 3.19
CA CYS A 59 5.48 -7.98 4.16
C CYS A 59 5.44 -9.37 3.52
N VAL A 60 4.40 -9.69 2.75
CA VAL A 60 4.27 -10.96 2.02
C VAL A 60 5.43 -11.16 1.05
N SER A 61 5.77 -10.14 0.23
CA SER A 61 6.88 -10.22 -0.72
C SER A 61 8.24 -10.37 -0.01
N ILE A 62 8.48 -9.65 1.08
CA ILE A 62 9.73 -9.77 1.85
C ILE A 62 9.85 -11.17 2.47
N PHE A 63 8.80 -11.66 3.13
CA PHE A 63 8.85 -12.97 3.78
C PHE A 63 8.91 -14.14 2.78
N ALA A 64 8.33 -14.00 1.58
CA ALA A 64 8.50 -14.99 0.53
C ALA A 64 9.97 -15.16 0.12
N VAL A 65 10.70 -14.05 -0.08
CA VAL A 65 12.13 -14.10 -0.43
C VAL A 65 12.99 -14.50 0.75
N PHE A 66 12.83 -13.85 1.92
CA PHE A 66 13.70 -14.09 3.07
C PHE A 66 13.44 -15.42 3.78
N GLY A 67 12.17 -15.80 3.92
CA GLY A 67 11.80 -17.02 4.64
C GLY A 67 11.93 -18.26 3.78
N GLN A 68 11.53 -18.17 2.51
CA GLN A 68 11.37 -19.35 1.64
C GLN A 68 12.22 -19.33 0.37
N GLY A 69 12.91 -18.22 0.08
CA GLY A 69 13.72 -18.11 -1.14
C GLY A 69 12.90 -18.06 -2.43
N THR A 70 11.60 -17.79 -2.37
CA THR A 70 10.70 -17.83 -3.53
C THR A 70 10.51 -16.44 -4.15
N LEU A 71 11.40 -16.09 -5.09
CA LEU A 71 11.32 -14.81 -5.80
C LEU A 71 10.02 -14.69 -6.62
N ASP A 72 9.55 -15.78 -7.21
CA ASP A 72 8.35 -15.79 -8.07
C ASP A 72 7.09 -15.39 -7.30
N VAL A 73 6.97 -15.81 -6.03
CA VAL A 73 5.86 -15.43 -5.16
C VAL A 73 5.92 -13.93 -4.84
N ALA A 74 7.11 -13.40 -4.57
CA ALA A 74 7.29 -11.99 -4.27
C ALA A 74 7.00 -11.07 -5.47
N VAL A 75 7.46 -11.46 -6.66
CA VAL A 75 7.22 -10.74 -7.92
C VAL A 75 5.75 -10.86 -8.33
N GLY A 76 5.18 -12.07 -8.24
CA GLY A 76 3.77 -12.33 -8.51
C GLY A 76 2.85 -11.50 -7.62
N ASN A 77 3.16 -11.40 -6.33
CA ASN A 77 2.43 -10.54 -5.39
C ASN A 77 2.53 -9.05 -5.75
N ALA A 78 3.72 -8.55 -6.05
CA ALA A 78 3.92 -7.13 -6.38
C ALA A 78 3.25 -6.71 -7.70
N ILE A 79 3.36 -7.54 -8.75
CA ILE A 79 2.75 -7.25 -10.05
C ILE A 79 1.24 -7.51 -10.01
N GLY A 80 0.83 -8.63 -9.42
CA GLY A 80 -0.58 -9.05 -9.34
C GLY A 80 -1.44 -8.06 -8.57
N SER A 81 -0.96 -7.58 -7.40
CA SER A 81 -1.67 -6.56 -6.61
C SER A 81 -1.89 -5.27 -7.39
N ASN A 82 -0.89 -4.80 -8.14
CA ASN A 82 -1.03 -3.62 -9.00
C ASN A 82 -2.06 -3.82 -10.12
N ILE A 83 -2.09 -4.99 -10.75
CA ILE A 83 -3.10 -5.32 -11.78
C ILE A 83 -4.49 -5.35 -11.17
N VAL A 84 -4.68 -5.99 -10.01
CA VAL A 84 -5.97 -6.03 -9.31
C VAL A 84 -6.43 -4.62 -8.92
N ASN A 85 -5.52 -3.81 -8.37
CA ASN A 85 -5.84 -2.43 -7.96
C ASN A 85 -6.29 -1.57 -9.15
N ILE A 86 -5.57 -1.63 -10.28
CA ILE A 86 -5.85 -0.76 -11.43
C ILE A 86 -7.01 -1.29 -12.27
N CYS A 87 -7.04 -2.58 -12.59
CA CYS A 87 -8.04 -3.12 -13.51
C CYS A 87 -9.36 -3.44 -12.80
N LEU A 88 -9.29 -4.13 -11.66
CA LEU A 88 -10.50 -4.60 -10.97
C LEU A 88 -11.07 -3.52 -10.04
N ILE A 89 -10.27 -3.04 -9.07
CA ILE A 89 -10.78 -2.13 -8.04
C ILE A 89 -11.19 -0.78 -8.66
N LEU A 90 -10.31 -0.12 -9.41
CA LEU A 90 -10.68 1.14 -10.07
C LEU A 90 -11.81 0.95 -11.09
N GLY A 91 -11.81 -0.17 -11.83
CA GLY A 91 -12.88 -0.50 -12.78
C GLY A 91 -14.26 -0.57 -12.10
N ILE A 92 -14.35 -1.29 -10.97
CA ILE A 92 -15.56 -1.36 -10.15
C ILE A 92 -15.93 0.01 -9.59
N CYS A 93 -14.97 0.80 -9.09
CA CYS A 93 -15.23 2.15 -8.59
C CYS A 93 -15.84 3.04 -9.67
N PHE A 94 -15.30 3.02 -10.90
CA PHE A 94 -15.83 3.80 -12.01
C PHE A 94 -17.22 3.34 -12.42
N LEU A 95 -17.48 2.02 -12.43
CA LEU A 95 -18.81 1.49 -12.71
C LEU A 95 -19.82 1.99 -11.67
N ILE A 96 -19.51 1.90 -10.38
CA ILE A 96 -20.37 2.38 -9.29
C ILE A 96 -20.64 3.89 -9.42
N VAL A 97 -19.61 4.68 -9.73
CA VAL A 97 -19.75 6.14 -9.93
C VAL A 97 -20.61 6.46 -11.14
N ALA A 98 -20.39 5.78 -12.27
CA ALA A 98 -21.16 5.96 -13.50
C ALA A 98 -22.65 5.65 -13.28
N LEU A 99 -22.95 4.58 -12.54
CA LEU A 99 -24.32 4.21 -12.16
C LEU A 99 -24.99 5.26 -11.26
N LYS A 100 -24.24 5.90 -10.35
CA LYS A 100 -24.76 6.96 -9.47
C LYS A 100 -24.84 8.34 -10.14
N LYS A 101 -24.00 8.62 -11.13
CA LYS A 101 -23.88 9.92 -11.79
C LYS A 101 -23.83 9.77 -13.32
N PRO A 102 -24.99 9.59 -13.98
CA PRO A 102 -25.06 9.31 -15.42
C PRO A 102 -24.54 10.43 -16.32
N LYS A 103 -24.54 11.69 -15.84
CA LYS A 103 -24.08 12.86 -16.61
C LYS A 103 -22.57 13.06 -16.64
N GLY A 104 -21.80 12.06 -16.17
CA GLY A 104 -20.36 12.12 -16.09
C GLY A 104 -19.90 12.88 -14.85
N THR A 105 -19.07 12.22 -14.04
CA THR A 105 -18.29 12.90 -13.01
C THR A 105 -16.89 13.07 -13.61
N PRO A 106 -16.29 14.26 -13.58
CA PRO A 106 -14.89 14.38 -13.97
C PRO A 106 -14.07 13.40 -13.14
N LEU A 107 -13.21 12.62 -13.82
CA LEU A 107 -12.34 11.60 -13.22
C LEU A 107 -11.47 12.17 -12.09
N MET A 108 -11.28 13.49 -12.04
CA MET A 108 -10.49 14.18 -11.04
C MET A 108 -11.24 15.41 -10.50
N PRO A 109 -11.10 15.72 -9.20
CA PRO A 109 -11.54 17.00 -8.63
C PRO A 109 -10.90 18.18 -9.36
N ALA A 110 -11.63 19.28 -9.53
CA ALA A 110 -11.20 20.49 -10.24
C ALA A 110 -9.91 21.15 -9.69
N MET A 111 -9.44 20.70 -8.52
CA MET A 111 -8.24 21.21 -7.85
C MET A 111 -6.91 20.80 -8.53
N ALA A 112 -6.96 19.95 -9.54
CA ALA A 112 -5.77 19.26 -10.02
C ALA A 112 -5.10 19.92 -11.26
N LYS A 113 -5.76 20.80 -12.01
CA LYS A 113 -5.31 21.19 -13.38
C LYS A 113 -3.89 21.79 -13.49
N GLU A 114 -3.42 22.57 -12.51
CA GLU A 114 -2.06 23.16 -12.55
C GLU A 114 -0.99 22.31 -11.83
N GLU A 115 -1.38 21.55 -10.80
CA GLU A 115 -0.47 20.69 -10.00
C GLU A 115 -0.19 19.33 -10.69
N ILE A 116 -1.01 18.99 -11.69
CA ILE A 116 -1.02 17.72 -12.41
C ILE A 116 0.22 17.49 -13.29
N GLY A 117 0.79 18.53 -13.92
CA GLY A 117 1.79 18.35 -14.99
C GLY A 117 3.08 17.67 -14.50
N SER A 118 3.59 18.12 -13.35
CA SER A 118 4.76 17.52 -12.70
C SER A 118 4.44 16.14 -12.10
N LEU A 119 3.22 15.97 -11.59
CA LEU A 119 2.76 14.74 -10.97
C LEU A 119 2.57 13.61 -12.01
N TYR A 120 2.00 13.90 -13.18
CA TYR A 120 1.85 12.93 -14.28
C TYR A 120 3.20 12.50 -14.85
N PHE A 121 4.12 13.43 -15.07
CA PHE A 121 5.46 13.08 -15.51
C PHE A 121 6.15 12.19 -14.47
N GLY A 122 6.05 12.55 -13.18
CA GLY A 122 6.57 11.74 -12.08
C GLY A 122 5.96 10.33 -12.01
N LEU A 123 4.64 10.20 -12.13
CA LEU A 123 3.92 8.91 -12.17
C LEU A 123 4.31 8.07 -13.39
N PHE A 124 4.42 8.70 -14.56
CA PHE A 124 4.83 8.03 -15.79
C PHE A 124 6.24 7.46 -15.64
N VAL A 125 7.20 8.27 -15.20
CA VAL A 125 8.58 7.85 -14.97
C VAL A 125 8.66 6.76 -13.89
N ALA A 126 7.92 6.93 -12.79
CA ALA A 126 7.86 5.96 -11.70
C ALA A 126 7.19 4.63 -12.09
N SER A 127 6.44 4.58 -13.19
CA SER A 127 5.83 3.34 -13.70
C SER A 127 6.71 2.68 -14.77
N ILE A 128 7.23 3.46 -15.72
CA ILE A 128 8.00 2.95 -16.86
C ILE A 128 9.38 2.42 -16.43
N ILE A 129 10.09 3.13 -15.55
CA ILE A 129 11.43 2.71 -15.14
C ILE A 129 11.38 1.37 -14.39
N PRO A 130 10.54 1.18 -13.36
CA PRO A 130 10.45 -0.12 -12.69
C PRO A 130 9.98 -1.24 -13.61
N LEU A 131 9.02 -0.95 -14.50
CA LEU A 131 8.52 -1.95 -15.44
C LEU A 131 9.62 -2.41 -16.42
N THR A 132 10.45 -1.47 -16.89
CA THR A 132 11.57 -1.77 -17.77
C THR A 132 12.65 -2.57 -17.04
N LEU A 133 12.96 -2.21 -15.79
CA LEU A 133 13.90 -2.95 -14.95
C LEU A 133 13.41 -4.39 -14.67
N LEU A 134 12.11 -4.58 -14.46
CA LEU A 134 11.50 -5.91 -14.33
C LEU A 134 11.55 -6.69 -15.65
N TYR A 135 11.33 -6.02 -16.79
CA TYR A 135 11.39 -6.65 -18.12
C TYR A 135 12.80 -7.15 -18.48
N VAL A 136 13.85 -6.45 -18.02
CA VAL A 136 15.25 -6.88 -18.20
C VAL A 136 15.54 -8.21 -17.49
N GLY A 137 14.68 -8.66 -16.57
CA GLY A 137 14.67 -10.04 -16.05
C GLY A 137 15.76 -10.36 -15.03
N PHE A 138 16.60 -9.39 -14.64
CA PHE A 138 17.67 -9.59 -13.67
C PHE A 138 17.40 -8.87 -12.35
N ALA A 139 17.10 -9.65 -11.30
CA ALA A 139 17.05 -9.14 -9.94
C ALA A 139 18.48 -8.96 -9.39
N THR A 140 19.00 -7.73 -9.46
CA THR A 140 20.32 -7.39 -8.90
C THR A 140 20.20 -6.39 -7.75
N ARG A 141 21.21 -6.34 -6.88
CA ARG A 141 21.27 -5.36 -5.77
C ARG A 141 21.19 -3.92 -6.29
N ILE A 142 21.81 -3.66 -7.44
CA ILE A 142 21.80 -2.34 -8.09
C ILE A 142 20.37 -1.98 -8.50
N VAL A 143 19.66 -2.90 -9.15
CA VAL A 143 18.25 -2.69 -9.53
C VAL A 143 17.40 -2.37 -8.31
N GLY A 144 17.54 -3.13 -7.22
CA GLY A 144 16.81 -2.88 -5.97
C GLY A 144 17.10 -1.51 -5.36
N ILE A 145 18.37 -1.10 -5.29
CA ILE A 145 18.77 0.22 -4.77
C ILE A 145 18.22 1.35 -5.66
N VAL A 146 18.29 1.20 -6.98
CA VAL A 146 17.75 2.18 -7.94
C VAL A 146 16.24 2.34 -7.77
N LEU A 147 15.50 1.24 -7.62
CA LEU A 147 14.05 1.27 -7.39
C LEU A 147 13.70 1.99 -6.09
N LEU A 148 14.42 1.70 -5.00
CA LEU A 148 14.21 2.38 -3.71
C LEU A 148 14.56 3.88 -3.79
N ALA A 149 15.63 4.24 -4.48
CA ALA A 149 16.02 5.63 -4.69
C ALA A 149 14.95 6.41 -5.47
N ILE A 150 14.37 5.81 -6.53
CA ILE A 150 13.26 6.39 -7.29
C ILE A 150 12.03 6.58 -6.39
N PHE A 151 11.69 5.57 -5.57
CA PHE A 151 10.57 5.65 -4.63
C PHE A 151 10.74 6.80 -3.63
N VAL A 152 11.91 6.89 -2.98
CA VAL A 152 12.20 7.98 -2.01
C VAL A 152 12.19 9.34 -2.69
N PHE A 153 12.78 9.46 -3.88
CA PHE A 153 12.76 10.70 -4.66
C PHE A 153 11.33 11.13 -5.04
N TYR A 154 10.48 10.18 -5.44
CA TYR A 154 9.09 10.45 -5.76
C TYR A 154 8.30 10.91 -4.54
N LEU A 155 8.46 10.24 -3.38
CA LEU A 155 7.84 10.69 -2.13
C LEU A 155 8.29 12.09 -1.73
N TYR A 156 9.58 12.42 -1.92
CA TYR A 156 10.11 13.76 -1.65
C TYR A 156 9.48 14.82 -2.56
N GLN A 157 9.43 14.58 -3.87
CA GLN A 157 8.78 15.45 -4.85
C GLN A 157 7.30 15.68 -4.47
N LEU A 158 6.58 14.61 -4.17
CA LEU A 158 5.17 14.66 -3.78
C LEU A 158 4.95 15.46 -2.49
N SER A 159 5.82 15.31 -1.50
CA SER A 159 5.78 16.08 -0.25
C SER A 159 6.03 17.57 -0.47
N ARG A 160 6.96 17.93 -1.37
CA ARG A 160 7.34 19.32 -1.63
C ARG A 160 6.26 20.13 -2.34
N VAL A 161 5.56 19.53 -3.30
CA VAL A 161 4.47 20.20 -4.04
C VAL A 161 3.29 20.57 -3.12
N ARG A 162 3.11 19.86 -2.00
CA ARG A 162 1.91 19.96 -1.15
C ARG A 162 2.08 20.69 0.18
N ASN A 163 3.31 21.01 0.59
CA ASN A 163 3.56 21.78 1.82
C ASN A 163 3.07 23.25 1.78
N ILE A 164 2.51 23.73 0.66
CA ILE A 164 2.15 25.15 0.48
C ILE A 164 0.73 25.48 1.00
N LYS A 165 -0.12 24.51 1.40
CA LYS A 165 -1.57 24.78 1.49
C LYS A 165 -2.35 24.50 2.78
N GLU A 166 -1.78 23.92 3.83
CA GLU A 166 -2.57 23.63 5.05
C GLU A 166 -1.82 24.04 6.32
N GLU A 167 -2.09 25.26 6.80
CA GLU A 167 -1.75 25.72 8.15
C GLU A 167 -3.01 25.73 9.03
N SER A 168 -2.87 25.17 10.24
CA SER A 168 -3.79 25.15 11.38
C SER A 168 -5.00 24.19 11.25
N ALA A 169 -5.43 23.48 12.30
CA ALA A 169 -5.57 23.93 13.68
C ALA A 169 -5.07 22.90 14.70
N LEU A 170 -4.30 23.41 15.67
CA LEU A 170 -3.80 22.69 16.83
C LEU A 170 -4.69 23.04 18.03
N GLY A 171 -5.16 22.03 18.76
CA GLY A 171 -5.59 22.23 20.14
C GLY A 171 -6.72 21.33 20.63
N LYS A 172 -6.37 20.11 21.09
CA LYS A 172 -6.85 19.45 22.34
C LYS A 172 -6.55 17.93 22.43
N GLU A 173 -5.98 17.30 21.42
CA GLU A 173 -5.97 15.82 21.30
C GLU A 173 -4.64 15.08 21.58
N LYS A 174 -3.76 15.57 22.47
CA LYS A 174 -2.49 14.86 22.77
C LYS A 174 -2.68 13.44 23.34
N GLU A 175 -3.77 13.19 24.05
CA GLU A 175 -4.10 11.86 24.60
C GLU A 175 -4.63 10.91 23.52
N ASN A 176 -5.48 11.41 22.60
CA ASN A 176 -5.96 10.65 21.44
C ASN A 176 -4.83 10.34 20.45
N LEU A 177 -3.84 11.23 20.30
CA LEU A 177 -2.71 11.01 19.39
C LEU A 177 -1.88 9.79 19.79
N LYS A 178 -1.51 9.67 21.08
CA LYS A 178 -0.71 8.53 21.57
C LYS A 178 -1.46 7.22 21.38
N LYS A 179 -2.76 7.21 21.66
CA LYS A 179 -3.61 6.04 21.48
C LYS A 179 -3.73 5.65 20.00
N CYS A 180 -3.96 6.60 19.10
CA CYS A 180 -4.04 6.33 17.66
C CYS A 180 -2.69 5.83 17.12
N ALA A 181 -1.58 6.47 17.51
CA ALA A 181 -0.24 6.02 17.12
C ALA A 181 0.06 4.61 17.62
N LEU A 182 -0.30 4.29 18.87
CA LEU A 182 -0.14 2.94 19.42
C LEU A 182 -0.98 1.91 18.65
N LEU A 183 -2.24 2.24 18.32
CA LEU A 183 -3.11 1.36 17.53
C LEU A 183 -2.60 1.17 16.10
N THR A 184 -2.03 2.21 15.48
CA THR A 184 -1.34 2.11 14.18
C THR A 184 -0.18 1.13 14.27
N VAL A 185 0.67 1.23 15.28
CA VAL A 185 1.83 0.33 15.46
C VAL A 185 1.39 -1.11 15.75
N LEU A 186 0.35 -1.29 16.57
CA LEU A 186 -0.23 -2.60 16.84
C LEU A 186 -0.83 -3.23 15.58
N GLY A 187 -1.57 -2.46 14.79
CA GLY A 187 -2.08 -2.89 13.49
C GLY A 187 -0.95 -3.29 12.54
N ALA A 188 0.07 -2.45 12.39
CA ALA A 188 1.23 -2.74 11.54
C ALA A 188 1.97 -4.01 12.00
N THR A 189 2.10 -4.22 13.30
CA THR A 189 2.69 -5.45 13.87
C THR A 189 1.81 -6.66 13.55
N GLY A 190 0.50 -6.53 13.67
CA GLY A 190 -0.47 -7.56 13.28
C GLY A 190 -0.36 -7.94 11.80
N VAL A 191 -0.17 -6.95 10.92
CA VAL A 191 0.11 -7.17 9.49
C VAL A 191 1.38 -7.99 9.31
N VAL A 192 2.49 -7.56 9.92
CA VAL A 192 3.78 -8.27 9.80
C VAL A 192 3.67 -9.72 10.27
N VAL A 193 3.07 -9.96 11.45
CA VAL A 193 2.95 -11.30 12.02
C VAL A 193 2.04 -12.19 11.15
N SER A 194 0.87 -11.68 10.74
CA SER A 194 -0.06 -12.46 9.91
C SER A 194 0.50 -12.75 8.51
N SER A 195 1.23 -11.81 7.90
CA SER A 195 1.92 -12.05 6.62
C SER A 195 2.93 -13.19 6.70
N TYR A 196 3.68 -13.32 7.80
CA TYR A 196 4.63 -14.43 8.01
C TYR A 196 3.92 -15.79 7.99
N PHE A 197 2.84 -15.94 8.77
CA PHE A 197 2.07 -17.19 8.82
C PHE A 197 1.34 -17.49 7.51
N LEU A 198 0.84 -16.46 6.82
CA LEU A 198 0.21 -16.58 5.52
C LEU A 198 1.18 -17.15 4.49
N VAL A 199 2.39 -16.58 4.39
CA VAL A 199 3.41 -17.04 3.43
C VAL A 199 3.82 -18.48 3.73
N ASN A 200 4.11 -18.82 4.99
CA ASN A 200 4.50 -20.18 5.38
C ASN A 200 3.43 -21.21 5.05
N SER A 201 2.17 -20.90 5.37
CA SER A 201 1.05 -21.81 5.11
C SER A 201 0.78 -21.98 3.62
N ALA A 202 0.80 -20.87 2.86
CA ALA A 202 0.56 -20.88 1.42
C ALA A 202 1.59 -21.72 0.67
N SER A 203 2.87 -21.58 1.02
CA SER A 203 3.91 -22.36 0.37
C SER A 203 3.95 -23.81 0.80
N PHE A 204 3.59 -24.12 2.05
CA PHE A 204 3.43 -25.52 2.47
C PHE A 204 2.34 -26.22 1.65
N ILE A 205 1.24 -25.53 1.34
CA ILE A 205 0.15 -26.09 0.53
C ILE A 205 0.56 -26.23 -0.95
N ALA A 206 1.47 -25.39 -1.43
CA ALA A 206 1.92 -25.39 -2.82
C ALA A 206 3.00 -26.45 -3.14
N LEU A 207 3.66 -27.01 -2.12
CA LEU A 207 4.68 -28.07 -2.22
C LEU A 207 4.05 -29.46 -2.04
#